data_AF-A0A4S4KDZ3-F1
#
_entry.id   AF-A0A4S4KDZ3-F1
#
_cell.length_a   1.000
_cell.length_b   1.000
_cell.length_c   1.000
_cell.angle_alpha   90.00
_cell.angle_beta   90.00
_cell.angle_gamma   90.00
#
_symmetry.space_group_name_H-M   'P 1'
#
loop_
_entity.id
_entity.type
_entity.pdbx_description
1 polymer ?
#
loop_
_entity_poly.entity_id
_entity_poly.type
_entity_poly.pdbx_seq_one_letter_code
_entity_poly.pdbx_strand_id
1 'polypeptide(L)'
;MSLFSATAHDVMVLAMDQFSRGIFHMPHPHYPHTHNPSGLQLESPFVDGTGFSSAFHSRRHTVSCTSPPPTTSTLTFSRPKELFTIASEVLGIAERLSKAEQREYWAGQADSVFNQMKMEADMAVSRMAVNAARGRCWLVVGEARAEDLEGRLEKGEVEVLMSAEAEEAREGLAMAIAFFERAKGSATAKCTAEQEDLSPLLAEALVTLANLTADENKREELYARAQAEGGEDVDLELDPPQIHTPTFEIVMDEVNVNMNLKTPTSFTFATGGVGIVMDDASMRMDES
;
A
#
# COMPACT_ATOMS: atom_id res chain seq x y z
N MET A 1 -21.44 14.06 -27.45
CA MET A 1 -19.99 13.98 -27.78
C MET A 1 -19.79 12.82 -28.74
N SER A 2 -18.76 12.86 -29.60
CA SER A 2 -18.35 11.67 -30.36
C SER A 2 -17.34 10.88 -29.52
N LEU A 3 -17.48 9.55 -29.47
CA LEU A 3 -16.51 8.69 -28.77
C LEU A 3 -15.09 8.81 -29.36
N PHE A 4 -14.98 9.25 -30.63
CA PHE A 4 -13.71 9.40 -31.35
C PHE A 4 -12.80 10.54 -30.85
N SER A 5 -13.31 11.42 -29.97
CA SER A 5 -12.55 12.54 -29.40
C SER A 5 -12.65 12.61 -27.87
N ALA A 6 -13.13 11.55 -27.22
CA ALA A 6 -13.24 11.49 -25.77
C ALA A 6 -11.89 11.06 -25.17
N THR A 7 -11.46 11.70 -24.07
CA THR A 7 -10.31 11.24 -23.30
C THR A 7 -10.65 9.97 -22.51
N ALA A 8 -9.65 9.23 -22.05
CA ALA A 8 -9.87 8.08 -21.17
C ALA A 8 -10.69 8.46 -19.92
N HIS A 9 -10.38 9.63 -19.33
CA HIS A 9 -11.15 10.20 -18.21
C HIS A 9 -12.63 10.41 -18.57
N ASP A 10 -12.95 11.03 -19.71
CA ASP A 10 -14.34 11.27 -20.13
C ASP A 10 -15.13 9.96 -20.31
N VAL A 11 -14.49 8.93 -20.87
CA VAL A 11 -15.08 7.60 -21.04
C VAL A 11 -15.31 6.93 -19.68
N MET A 12 -14.37 7.04 -18.74
CA MET A 12 -14.52 6.52 -17.38
C MET A 12 -15.64 7.22 -16.60
N VAL A 13 -15.79 8.54 -16.72
CA VAL A 13 -16.92 9.29 -16.09
C VAL A 13 -18.27 8.73 -16.57
N LEU A 14 -18.42 8.52 -17.88
CA LEU A 14 -19.65 7.96 -18.45
C LEU A 14 -19.88 6.49 -18.02
N ALA A 15 -18.82 5.68 -17.98
CA ALA A 15 -18.90 4.29 -17.52
C ALA A 15 -19.26 4.17 -16.04
N MET A 16 -18.72 5.05 -15.19
CA MET A 16 -18.94 5.04 -13.74
C MET A 16 -20.38 5.43 -13.37
N ASP A 17 -21.03 6.33 -14.11
CA ASP A 17 -22.47 6.59 -13.95
C ASP A 17 -23.31 5.32 -14.21
N GLN A 18 -22.98 4.55 -15.24
CA GLN A 18 -23.69 3.30 -15.53
C GLN A 18 -23.39 2.20 -14.52
N PHE A 19 -22.12 2.07 -14.10
CA PHE A 19 -21.71 1.12 -13.07
C PHE A 19 -22.34 1.41 -11.70
N SER A 20 -22.37 2.67 -11.26
CA SER A 20 -22.96 3.08 -9.98
C SER A 20 -24.48 2.82 -9.91
N ARG A 21 -25.18 2.83 -11.05
CA ARG A 21 -26.57 2.37 -11.14
C ARG A 21 -26.67 0.84 -11.12
N GLY A 22 -25.78 0.16 -11.85
CA GLY A 22 -25.72 -1.30 -11.92
C GLY A 22 -25.41 -1.97 -10.58
N ILE A 23 -24.53 -1.40 -9.75
CA ILE A 23 -24.00 -2.03 -8.53
C ILE A 23 -25.08 -2.35 -7.47
N PHE A 24 -26.16 -1.56 -7.44
CA PHE A 24 -27.34 -1.75 -6.58
C PHE A 24 -28.33 -2.80 -7.12
N HIS A 25 -28.23 -3.15 -8.40
CA HIS A 25 -29.06 -4.15 -9.07
C HIS A 25 -28.32 -5.47 -9.33
N MET A 26 -27.03 -5.56 -8.99
CA MET A 26 -26.27 -6.82 -9.05
C MET A 26 -26.86 -7.85 -8.07
N PRO A 27 -27.10 -9.11 -8.51
CA PRO A 27 -27.52 -10.19 -7.62
C PRO A 27 -26.60 -10.35 -6.40
N HIS A 28 -27.15 -10.17 -5.20
CA HIS A 28 -26.44 -10.45 -3.96
C HIS A 28 -26.57 -11.93 -3.57
N PRO A 29 -25.54 -12.52 -2.91
CA PRO A 29 -25.68 -13.80 -2.25
C PRO A 29 -26.88 -13.77 -1.31
N HIS A 30 -27.78 -14.75 -1.45
CA HIS A 30 -28.93 -14.85 -0.56
C HIS A 30 -28.47 -15.36 0.79
N TYR A 31 -28.15 -14.44 1.70
CA TYR A 31 -27.90 -14.79 3.10
C TYR A 31 -29.14 -15.55 3.64
N PRO A 32 -28.98 -16.74 4.23
CA PRO A 32 -30.10 -17.46 4.81
C PRO A 32 -30.79 -16.58 5.87
N HIS A 33 -32.12 -16.58 5.86
CA HIS A 33 -32.97 -15.70 6.68
C HIS A 33 -32.84 -15.88 8.21
N THR A 34 -31.92 -16.72 8.68
CA THR A 34 -31.74 -17.12 10.08
C THR A 34 -31.05 -16.06 10.96
N HIS A 35 -30.63 -14.91 10.41
CA HIS A 35 -29.95 -13.84 11.14
C HIS A 35 -30.72 -12.51 11.24
N ASN A 36 -32.05 -12.52 11.09
CA ASN A 36 -32.88 -11.34 11.35
C ASN A 36 -33.44 -11.33 12.79
N PRO A 37 -32.90 -10.53 13.74
CA PRO A 37 -33.42 -10.43 15.11
C PRO A 37 -34.71 -9.59 15.21
N SER A 38 -35.20 -8.99 14.12
CA SER A 38 -36.44 -8.20 14.11
C SER A 38 -37.73 -9.04 14.06
N GLY A 39 -37.60 -10.36 14.16
CA GLY A 39 -38.70 -11.33 14.23
C GLY A 39 -39.23 -11.61 15.63
N LEU A 40 -39.21 -10.62 16.55
CA LEU A 40 -39.95 -10.77 17.82
C LEU A 40 -41.44 -10.80 17.53
N GLN A 41 -41.98 -12.01 17.33
CA GLN A 41 -43.40 -12.29 17.51
C GLN A 41 -43.77 -11.93 18.95
N LEU A 42 -44.29 -10.73 19.14
CA LEU A 42 -45.02 -10.39 20.34
C LEU A 42 -46.31 -11.20 20.30
N GLU A 43 -46.30 -12.39 20.90
CA GLU A 43 -47.54 -13.14 21.16
C GLU A 43 -48.40 -12.33 22.12
N SER A 44 -49.31 -11.54 21.54
CA SER A 44 -50.37 -10.89 22.29
C SER A 44 -51.35 -11.97 22.75
N PRO A 45 -51.65 -12.07 24.05
CA PRO A 45 -52.61 -13.06 24.53
C PRO A 45 -54.02 -12.75 23.99
N PHE A 46 -54.70 -13.81 23.59
CA PHE A 46 -56.05 -13.81 23.06
C PHE A 46 -57.03 -13.20 24.06
N VAL A 47 -57.76 -12.14 23.68
CA VAL A 47 -58.92 -11.64 24.42
C VAL A 47 -60.06 -11.42 23.43
N ASP A 48 -61.14 -12.17 23.59
CA ASP A 48 -62.34 -12.04 22.78
C ASP A 48 -62.98 -10.66 22.92
N GLY A 49 -63.22 -9.98 21.80
CA GLY A 49 -63.71 -8.60 21.77
C GLY A 49 -64.40 -8.25 20.46
N THR A 50 -65.73 -8.33 20.45
CA THR A 50 -66.62 -8.12 19.30
C THR A 50 -66.45 -6.78 18.55
N GLY A 51 -66.43 -6.83 17.21
CA GLY A 51 -67.23 -5.92 16.38
C GLY A 51 -66.50 -4.93 15.43
N PHE A 52 -67.16 -4.72 14.29
CA PHE A 52 -66.99 -3.65 13.29
C PHE A 52 -65.80 -3.67 12.30
N SER A 53 -66.14 -4.07 11.08
CA SER A 53 -65.82 -3.42 9.80
C SER A 53 -64.45 -2.74 9.57
N SER A 54 -63.65 -3.31 8.67
CA SER A 54 -63.44 -2.69 7.34
C SER A 54 -62.77 -3.67 6.35
N ALA A 55 -63.05 -3.51 5.06
CA ALA A 55 -62.55 -4.39 4.02
C ALA A 55 -61.23 -3.89 3.41
N PHE A 56 -60.14 -4.65 3.59
CA PHE A 56 -59.03 -4.68 2.64
C PHE A 56 -58.50 -6.11 2.50
N HIS A 57 -59.00 -6.83 1.49
CA HIS A 57 -58.41 -8.09 1.06
C HIS A 57 -57.13 -7.80 0.25
N SER A 58 -56.02 -7.52 0.93
CA SER A 58 -54.69 -7.58 0.28
C SER A 58 -54.39 -9.03 -0.08
N ARG A 59 -54.76 -9.37 -1.31
CA ARG A 59 -54.62 -10.68 -1.94
C ARG A 59 -53.17 -11.17 -1.82
N ARG A 60 -52.96 -12.26 -1.06
CA ARG A 60 -51.69 -13.00 -1.05
C ARG A 60 -51.36 -13.43 -2.47
N HIS A 61 -50.35 -12.83 -3.08
CA HIS A 61 -49.69 -13.35 -4.27
C HIS A 61 -48.44 -14.12 -3.82
N THR A 62 -48.64 -15.34 -3.33
CA THR A 62 -47.57 -16.35 -3.28
C THR A 62 -47.28 -16.79 -4.71
N VAL A 63 -46.45 -16.02 -5.41
CA VAL A 63 -45.89 -16.40 -6.71
C VAL A 63 -44.87 -17.52 -6.48
N SER A 64 -45.37 -18.76 -6.48
CA SER A 64 -44.54 -19.95 -6.63
C SER A 64 -43.98 -19.97 -8.05
N CYS A 65 -42.84 -19.31 -8.25
CA CYS A 65 -42.08 -19.37 -9.49
C CYS A 65 -41.40 -20.74 -9.62
N THR A 66 -42.15 -21.74 -10.09
CA THR A 66 -41.61 -23.05 -10.48
C THR A 66 -40.83 -22.90 -11.79
N SER A 67 -39.58 -22.44 -11.71
CA SER A 67 -38.68 -22.38 -12.86
C SER A 67 -38.19 -23.79 -13.23
N PRO A 68 -38.22 -24.17 -14.53
CA PRO A 68 -37.57 -25.40 -14.97
C PRO A 68 -36.04 -25.27 -14.85
N PRO A 69 -35.31 -26.38 -14.68
CA PRO A 69 -33.85 -26.33 -14.62
C PRO A 69 -33.27 -25.93 -15.99
N PRO A 70 -32.49 -24.84 -16.11
CA PRO A 70 -31.83 -24.50 -17.36
C PRO A 70 -30.68 -25.48 -17.61
N THR A 71 -30.87 -26.41 -18.57
CA THR A 71 -29.81 -27.27 -19.10
C THR A 71 -28.98 -26.53 -20.14
N THR A 72 -28.32 -25.46 -19.71
CA THR A 72 -27.23 -24.80 -20.42
C THR A 72 -26.10 -24.55 -19.44
N SER A 73 -24.85 -24.62 -19.88
CA SER A 73 -23.66 -24.34 -19.06
C SER A 73 -23.56 -22.85 -18.76
N THR A 74 -24.44 -22.34 -17.89
CA THR A 74 -24.42 -20.96 -17.42
C THR A 74 -23.21 -20.76 -16.53
N LEU A 75 -22.31 -19.87 -16.94
CA LEU A 75 -21.30 -19.30 -16.06
C LEU A 75 -22.04 -18.65 -14.88
N THR A 76 -21.94 -19.25 -13.69
CA THR A 76 -22.64 -18.75 -12.50
C THR A 76 -22.12 -17.35 -12.17
N PHE A 77 -22.99 -16.35 -12.29
CA PHE A 77 -22.67 -14.97 -11.94
C PHE A 77 -22.21 -14.88 -10.47
N SER A 78 -21.03 -14.29 -10.25
CA SER A 78 -20.45 -14.11 -8.92
C SER A 78 -20.18 -12.63 -8.70
N ARG A 79 -21.03 -11.95 -7.93
CA ARG A 79 -20.90 -10.51 -7.63
C ARG A 79 -19.48 -10.13 -7.17
N PRO A 80 -18.82 -10.85 -6.24
CA PRO A 80 -17.45 -10.52 -5.84
C PRO A 80 -16.44 -10.62 -7.00
N LYS A 81 -16.60 -11.59 -7.90
CA LYS A 81 -15.73 -11.75 -9.07
C LYS A 81 -15.90 -10.60 -10.06
N GLU A 82 -17.14 -10.25 -10.39
CA GLU A 82 -17.42 -9.14 -11.32
C GLU A 82 -16.95 -7.80 -10.76
N LEU A 83 -17.16 -7.55 -9.45
CA LEU A 83 -16.62 -6.35 -8.78
C LEU A 83 -15.10 -6.30 -8.80
N PHE A 84 -14.43 -7.44 -8.56
CA PHE A 84 -12.97 -7.52 -8.64
C PHE A 84 -12.48 -7.19 -10.05
N THR A 85 -13.05 -7.81 -11.07
CA THR A 85 -12.68 -7.54 -12.47
C THR A 85 -12.89 -6.07 -12.83
N ILE A 86 -14.06 -5.49 -12.53
CA ILE A 86 -14.34 -4.08 -12.87
C ILE A 86 -13.40 -3.13 -12.11
N ALA A 87 -13.14 -3.36 -10.83
CA ALA A 87 -12.24 -2.52 -10.04
C ALA A 87 -10.78 -2.61 -10.52
N SER A 88 -10.31 -3.81 -10.89
CA SER A 88 -8.97 -4.02 -11.45
C SER A 88 -8.79 -3.37 -12.82
N GLU A 89 -9.81 -3.38 -13.68
CA GLU A 89 -9.78 -2.63 -14.96
C GLU A 89 -9.77 -1.11 -14.73
N VAL A 90 -10.56 -0.60 -13.78
CA VAL A 90 -10.55 0.83 -13.41
C VAL A 90 -9.17 1.26 -12.87
N LEU A 91 -8.57 0.46 -11.98
CA LEU A 91 -7.22 0.68 -11.47
C LEU A 91 -6.17 0.65 -12.59
N GLY A 92 -6.21 -0.36 -13.47
CA GLY A 92 -5.29 -0.46 -14.60
C GLY A 92 -5.40 0.70 -15.59
N ILE A 93 -6.57 1.32 -15.73
CA ILE A 93 -6.69 2.58 -16.48
C ILE A 93 -6.14 3.76 -15.66
N ALA A 94 -6.44 3.85 -14.37
CA ALA A 94 -5.98 4.92 -13.48
C ALA A 94 -4.44 5.05 -13.47
N GLU A 95 -3.72 3.93 -13.39
CA GLU A 95 -2.25 3.83 -13.49
C GLU A 95 -1.68 4.48 -14.77
N ARG A 96 -2.46 4.58 -15.84
CA ARG A 96 -2.05 5.09 -17.16
C ARG A 96 -2.58 6.50 -17.49
N LEU A 97 -3.26 7.17 -16.56
CA LEU A 97 -3.75 8.53 -16.77
C LEU A 97 -2.63 9.56 -16.59
N SER A 98 -2.54 10.51 -17.51
CA SER A 98 -1.44 11.49 -17.58
C SER A 98 -1.53 12.66 -16.59
N LYS A 99 -2.41 12.59 -15.58
CA LYS A 99 -2.63 13.66 -14.60
C LYS A 99 -2.77 13.05 -13.22
N ALA A 100 -1.90 13.44 -12.29
CA ALA A 100 -1.97 13.07 -10.87
C ALA A 100 -3.39 13.08 -10.30
N GLU A 101 -4.11 14.21 -10.36
CA GLU A 101 -5.50 14.37 -9.89
C GLU A 101 -6.46 13.29 -10.42
N GLN A 102 -6.26 12.85 -11.66
CA GLN A 102 -7.09 11.82 -12.30
C GLN A 102 -6.65 10.41 -11.88
N ARG A 103 -5.34 10.17 -11.73
CA ARG A 103 -4.79 8.93 -11.18
C ARG A 103 -5.35 8.69 -9.78
N GLU A 104 -5.22 9.67 -8.88
CA GLU A 104 -5.73 9.65 -7.52
C GLU A 104 -7.25 9.38 -7.48
N TYR A 105 -8.05 10.18 -8.20
CA TYR A 105 -9.50 10.06 -8.19
C TYR A 105 -9.98 8.65 -8.60
N TRP A 106 -9.42 8.10 -9.70
CA TRP A 106 -9.85 6.80 -10.20
C TRP A 106 -9.30 5.63 -9.38
N ALA A 107 -8.09 5.74 -8.82
CA ALA A 107 -7.54 4.75 -7.90
C ALA A 107 -8.33 4.71 -6.58
N GLY A 108 -8.70 5.85 -6.02
CA GLY A 108 -9.60 5.94 -4.86
C GLY A 108 -10.99 5.37 -5.14
N GLN A 109 -11.53 5.62 -6.35
CA GLN A 109 -12.80 5.03 -6.78
C GLN A 109 -12.71 3.49 -6.89
N ALA A 110 -11.58 2.94 -7.37
CA ALA A 110 -11.32 1.49 -7.38
C ALA A 110 -11.17 0.91 -5.96
N ASP A 111 -10.42 1.56 -5.05
CA ASP A 111 -10.32 1.13 -3.64
C ASP A 111 -11.69 1.04 -2.97
N SER A 112 -12.60 1.98 -3.27
CA SER A 112 -13.96 1.96 -2.72
C SER A 112 -14.74 0.69 -3.11
N VAL A 113 -14.52 0.16 -4.32
CA VAL A 113 -15.15 -1.08 -4.81
C VAL A 113 -14.49 -2.30 -4.17
N PHE A 114 -13.15 -2.36 -4.13
CA PHE A 114 -12.42 -3.40 -3.39
C PHE A 114 -12.76 -3.41 -1.89
N ASN A 115 -13.05 -2.26 -1.29
CA ASN A 115 -13.48 -2.15 0.10
C ASN A 115 -14.89 -2.72 0.32
N GLN A 116 -15.83 -2.48 -0.61
CA GLN A 116 -17.18 -3.08 -0.56
C GLN A 116 -17.13 -4.62 -0.58
N MET A 117 -16.20 -5.20 -1.34
CA MET A 117 -16.05 -6.66 -1.40
C MET A 117 -15.77 -7.31 -0.04
N LYS A 118 -15.16 -6.60 0.93
CA LYS A 118 -14.84 -7.16 2.27
C LYS A 118 -16.05 -7.75 3.01
N MET A 119 -17.27 -7.34 2.67
CA MET A 119 -18.51 -7.76 3.33
C MET A 119 -19.17 -9.00 2.68
N GLU A 120 -18.68 -9.43 1.52
CA GLU A 120 -19.22 -10.57 0.78
C GLU A 120 -18.79 -11.92 1.38
N ALA A 121 -19.59 -12.96 1.13
CA ALA A 121 -19.23 -14.33 1.50
C ALA A 121 -18.06 -14.87 0.63
N ASP A 122 -17.35 -15.89 1.13
CA ASP A 122 -16.18 -16.54 0.49
C ASP A 122 -14.94 -15.66 0.20
N MET A 123 -14.88 -14.47 0.80
CA MET A 123 -13.72 -13.56 0.70
C MET A 123 -12.40 -14.10 1.27
N ALA A 124 -12.36 -15.29 1.88
CA ALA A 124 -11.13 -15.88 2.39
C ALA A 124 -10.12 -16.20 1.27
N VAL A 125 -10.60 -16.64 0.10
CA VAL A 125 -9.75 -17.00 -1.05
C VAL A 125 -9.25 -15.74 -1.79
N SER A 126 -10.11 -14.74 -1.95
CA SER A 126 -9.77 -13.49 -2.65
C SER A 126 -9.07 -12.44 -1.79
N ARG A 127 -8.99 -12.62 -0.46
CA ARG A 127 -8.44 -11.63 0.48
C ARG A 127 -7.03 -11.14 0.11
N MET A 128 -6.18 -12.05 -0.37
CA MET A 128 -4.81 -11.71 -0.77
C MET A 128 -4.80 -10.81 -2.00
N ALA A 129 -5.50 -11.21 -3.06
CA ALA A 129 -5.65 -10.43 -4.30
C ALA A 129 -6.32 -9.07 -4.04
N VAL A 130 -7.32 -9.00 -3.15
CA VAL A 130 -7.95 -7.74 -2.76
C VAL A 130 -7.02 -6.85 -1.94
N ASN A 131 -6.21 -7.39 -1.03
CA ASN A 131 -5.19 -6.60 -0.34
C ASN A 131 -4.13 -6.09 -1.33
N ALA A 132 -3.65 -6.92 -2.26
CA ALA A 132 -2.68 -6.52 -3.28
C ALA A 132 -3.21 -5.40 -4.18
N ALA A 133 -4.41 -5.57 -4.74
CA ALA A 133 -5.04 -4.56 -5.60
C ALA A 133 -5.31 -3.25 -4.86
N ARG A 134 -5.68 -3.31 -3.57
CA ARG A 134 -5.80 -2.11 -2.72
C ARG A 134 -4.45 -1.46 -2.42
N GLY A 135 -3.39 -2.24 -2.23
CA GLY A 135 -2.03 -1.71 -2.13
C GLY A 135 -1.67 -0.88 -3.36
N ARG A 136 -1.95 -1.39 -4.56
CA ARG A 136 -1.80 -0.65 -5.82
C ARG A 136 -2.67 0.60 -5.90
N CYS A 137 -3.94 0.55 -5.48
CA CYS A 137 -4.77 1.77 -5.41
C CYS A 137 -4.13 2.85 -4.54
N TRP A 138 -3.63 2.49 -3.36
CA TRP A 138 -3.01 3.43 -2.42
C TRP A 138 -1.62 3.89 -2.86
N LEU A 139 -0.88 3.06 -3.60
CA LEU A 139 0.39 3.43 -4.23
C LEU A 139 0.16 4.54 -5.26
N VAL A 140 -0.78 4.35 -6.19
CA VAL A 140 -1.16 5.35 -7.20
C VAL A 140 -1.67 6.66 -6.57
N VAL A 141 -2.42 6.58 -5.47
CA VAL A 141 -2.84 7.77 -4.68
C VAL A 141 -1.65 8.48 -4.05
N GLY A 142 -0.73 7.73 -3.42
CA GLY A 142 0.47 8.28 -2.78
C GLY A 142 1.40 8.96 -3.78
N GLU A 143 1.71 8.29 -4.89
CA GLU A 143 2.54 8.83 -5.99
C GLU A 143 1.93 10.06 -6.65
N ALA A 144 0.62 10.05 -6.93
CA ALA A 144 -0.05 11.21 -7.53
C ALA A 144 0.08 12.45 -6.63
N ARG A 145 0.08 12.27 -5.30
CA ARG A 145 0.33 13.35 -4.33
C ARG A 145 1.82 13.69 -4.21
N ALA A 146 2.71 12.71 -4.39
CA ALA A 146 4.16 12.90 -4.38
C ALA A 146 4.68 13.73 -5.57
N GLU A 147 4.07 13.59 -6.75
CA GLU A 147 4.55 14.15 -8.03
C GLU A 147 4.89 15.66 -7.99
N ASP A 148 4.03 16.51 -7.40
CA ASP A 148 4.34 17.95 -7.24
C ASP A 148 5.36 18.21 -6.11
N LEU A 149 5.35 17.40 -5.05
CA LEU A 149 6.26 17.55 -3.91
C LEU A 149 7.70 17.27 -4.35
N GLU A 150 7.93 16.18 -5.09
CA GLU A 150 9.24 15.82 -5.65
C GLU A 150 9.75 16.91 -6.59
N GLY A 151 8.90 17.39 -7.51
CA GLY A 151 9.23 18.53 -8.39
C GLY A 151 9.46 19.86 -7.67
N ARG A 152 9.13 19.99 -6.38
CA ARG A 152 9.47 21.15 -5.52
C ARG A 152 10.73 20.90 -4.70
N LEU A 153 10.97 19.67 -4.25
CA LEU A 153 12.22 19.23 -3.62
C LEU A 153 13.41 19.37 -4.58
N GLU A 154 13.23 19.03 -5.86
CA GLU A 154 14.22 19.27 -6.93
C GLU A 154 14.63 20.75 -7.08
N LYS A 155 13.72 21.68 -6.74
CA LYS A 155 13.99 23.14 -6.75
C LYS A 155 14.66 23.63 -5.47
N GLY A 156 14.87 22.75 -4.48
CA GLY A 156 15.41 23.06 -3.17
C GLY A 156 14.37 23.51 -2.13
N GLU A 157 13.07 23.36 -2.38
CA GLU A 157 12.01 23.76 -1.43
C GLU A 157 11.82 22.71 -0.30
N VAL A 158 12.85 22.45 0.51
CA VAL A 158 12.83 21.41 1.57
C VAL A 158 11.71 21.64 2.60
N GLU A 159 11.25 22.88 2.78
CA GLU A 159 10.11 23.22 3.65
C GLU A 159 8.81 22.49 3.25
N VAL A 160 8.68 22.04 2.00
CA VAL A 160 7.49 21.30 1.52
C VAL A 160 7.27 19.99 2.26
N LEU A 161 8.30 19.37 2.83
CA LEU A 161 8.16 18.12 3.61
C LEU A 161 7.27 18.29 4.87
N MET A 162 7.12 19.53 5.35
CA MET A 162 6.28 19.91 6.50
C MET A 162 4.86 20.33 6.10
N SER A 163 4.51 20.27 4.82
CA SER A 163 3.19 20.65 4.33
C SER A 163 2.13 19.57 4.61
N ALA A 164 0.85 19.96 4.57
CA ALA A 164 -0.26 19.01 4.73
C ALA A 164 -0.33 18.03 3.54
N GLU A 165 -0.02 18.51 2.34
CA GLU A 165 0.07 17.72 1.12
C GLU A 165 1.14 16.61 1.25
N ALA A 166 2.29 16.91 1.87
CA ALA A 166 3.31 15.91 2.17
C ALA A 166 2.88 14.90 3.24
N GLU A 167 2.07 15.30 4.22
CA GLU A 167 1.46 14.36 5.18
C GLU A 167 0.45 13.43 4.49
N GLU A 168 -0.41 13.97 3.64
CA GLU A 168 -1.38 13.23 2.84
C GLU A 168 -0.75 12.25 1.83
N ALA A 169 0.40 12.60 1.25
CA ALA A 169 1.18 11.70 0.39
C ALA A 169 1.80 10.54 1.20
N ARG A 170 2.43 10.85 2.35
CA ARG A 170 2.99 9.84 3.26
C ARG A 170 1.94 8.89 3.81
N GLU A 171 0.73 9.37 4.15
CA GLU A 171 -0.38 8.51 4.57
C GLU A 171 -0.78 7.52 3.47
N GLY A 172 -0.90 8.00 2.23
CA GLY A 172 -1.22 7.15 1.07
C GLY A 172 -0.19 6.04 0.85
N LEU A 173 1.10 6.38 0.87
CA LEU A 173 2.20 5.42 0.72
C LEU A 173 2.27 4.43 1.89
N ALA A 174 2.10 4.89 3.13
CA ALA A 174 2.04 4.01 4.30
C ALA A 174 0.86 3.04 4.25
N MET A 175 -0.29 3.47 3.74
CA MET A 175 -1.44 2.61 3.49
C MET A 175 -1.16 1.57 2.40
N ALA A 176 -0.45 1.93 1.33
CA ALA A 176 -0.02 1.01 0.28
C ALA A 176 0.87 -0.11 0.84
N ILE A 177 1.93 0.27 1.58
CA ILE A 177 2.86 -0.64 2.27
C ILE A 177 2.09 -1.60 3.19
N ALA A 178 1.20 -1.09 4.05
CA ALA A 178 0.41 -1.90 4.97
C ALA A 178 -0.58 -2.86 4.26
N PHE A 179 -0.97 -2.58 3.02
CA PHE A 179 -1.76 -3.50 2.19
C PHE A 179 -0.89 -4.57 1.52
N PHE A 180 0.27 -4.20 0.97
CA PHE A 180 1.23 -5.15 0.39
C PHE A 180 1.77 -6.13 1.44
N GLU A 181 2.16 -5.65 2.62
CA GLU A 181 2.55 -6.50 3.76
C GLU A 181 1.46 -7.50 4.14
N ARG A 182 0.20 -7.05 4.18
CA ARG A 182 -0.95 -7.92 4.51
C ARG A 182 -1.24 -8.95 3.41
N ALA A 183 -0.93 -8.63 2.16
CA ALA A 183 -1.00 -9.58 1.04
C ALA A 183 0.15 -10.61 1.12
N LYS A 184 1.39 -10.17 1.36
CA LYS A 184 2.57 -11.04 1.56
C LYS A 184 2.41 -11.97 2.77
N GLY A 185 2.07 -11.44 3.95
CA GLY A 185 1.93 -12.22 5.19
C GLY A 185 0.82 -13.28 5.18
N SER A 186 -0.20 -13.10 4.33
CA SER A 186 -1.27 -14.06 4.14
C SER A 186 -0.88 -15.25 3.23
N ALA A 187 0.29 -15.20 2.56
CA ALA A 187 0.75 -16.23 1.61
C ALA A 187 1.22 -17.54 2.27
N THR A 188 1.23 -17.63 3.61
CA THR A 188 1.50 -18.88 4.34
C THR A 188 0.44 -19.97 4.10
N ALA A 189 -0.69 -19.63 3.46
CA ALA A 189 -1.74 -20.57 3.06
C ALA A 189 -1.60 -21.05 1.59
N LYS A 190 -0.61 -21.91 1.32
CA LYS A 190 -0.36 -22.66 0.06
C LYS A 190 -0.24 -21.82 -1.22
N CYS A 191 0.97 -21.76 -1.76
CA CYS A 191 1.27 -21.19 -3.08
C CYS A 191 0.34 -21.72 -4.18
N THR A 192 -0.43 -20.82 -4.78
CA THR A 192 -0.87 -20.93 -6.18
C THR A 192 0.08 -20.07 -7.02
N ALA A 193 0.58 -20.60 -8.13
CA ALA A 193 1.67 -20.00 -8.92
C ALA A 193 1.30 -18.74 -9.74
N GLU A 194 0.22 -18.05 -9.35
CA GLU A 194 -0.30 -16.83 -9.98
C GLU A 194 -0.26 -15.63 -9.00
N GLN A 195 0.47 -15.75 -7.88
CA GLN A 195 0.66 -14.64 -6.96
C GLN A 195 1.63 -13.63 -7.57
N GLU A 196 1.09 -12.49 -8.00
CA GLU A 196 1.83 -11.30 -8.46
C GLU A 196 2.91 -10.96 -7.42
N ASP A 197 4.17 -10.80 -7.87
CA ASP A 197 5.26 -10.44 -6.96
C ASP A 197 5.11 -8.97 -6.57
N LEU A 198 4.77 -8.76 -5.30
CA LEU A 198 4.52 -7.43 -4.73
C LEU A 198 5.81 -6.76 -4.23
N SER A 199 6.95 -7.46 -4.29
CA SER A 199 8.23 -6.96 -3.81
C SER A 199 8.73 -5.70 -4.55
N PRO A 200 8.67 -5.59 -5.90
CA PRO A 200 8.98 -4.33 -6.59
C PRO A 200 8.04 -3.18 -6.20
N LEU A 201 6.72 -3.41 -6.17
CA LEU A 201 5.73 -2.40 -5.79
C LEU A 201 5.88 -1.92 -4.33
N LEU A 202 6.32 -2.82 -3.45
CA LEU A 202 6.64 -2.50 -2.05
C LEU A 202 7.93 -1.70 -1.95
N ALA A 203 8.96 -2.03 -2.73
CA ALA A 203 10.20 -1.26 -2.79
C ALA A 203 9.96 0.16 -3.34
N GLU A 204 9.19 0.30 -4.42
CA GLU A 204 8.74 1.58 -5.00
C GLU A 204 8.03 2.44 -3.94
N ALA A 205 7.02 1.89 -3.26
CA ALA A 205 6.31 2.58 -2.19
C ALA A 205 7.23 3.04 -1.03
N LEU A 206 8.26 2.25 -0.70
CA LEU A 206 9.23 2.57 0.34
C LEU A 206 10.22 3.67 -0.08
N VAL A 207 10.69 3.65 -1.34
CA VAL A 207 11.57 4.70 -1.89
C VAL A 207 10.85 6.04 -1.94
N THR A 208 9.63 6.11 -2.48
CA THR A 208 8.85 7.35 -2.52
C THR A 208 8.52 7.85 -1.11
N LEU A 209 8.26 6.95 -0.15
CA LEU A 209 8.06 7.33 1.25
C LEU A 209 9.34 7.87 1.89
N ALA A 210 10.51 7.32 1.55
CA ALA A 210 11.80 7.81 2.00
C ALA A 210 12.11 9.21 1.45
N ASN A 211 11.86 9.46 0.15
CA ASN A 211 11.99 10.79 -0.49
C ASN A 211 11.20 11.86 0.27
N LEU A 212 9.98 11.54 0.71
CA LEU A 212 9.08 12.45 1.43
C LEU A 212 9.30 12.47 2.96
N THR A 213 10.31 11.78 3.48
CA THR A 213 10.62 11.71 4.92
C THR A 213 11.74 12.67 5.31
N ALA A 214 11.43 13.61 6.21
CA ALA A 214 12.37 14.64 6.67
C ALA A 214 13.30 14.21 7.82
N ASP A 215 13.02 13.09 8.48
CA ASP A 215 13.88 12.54 9.54
C ASP A 215 14.92 11.61 8.89
N GLU A 216 16.19 11.99 8.98
CA GLU A 216 17.29 11.29 8.31
C GLU A 216 17.35 9.80 8.69
N ASN A 217 17.23 9.48 9.98
CA ASN A 217 17.37 8.09 10.46
C ASN A 217 16.21 7.21 9.93
N LYS A 218 15.00 7.76 9.90
CA LYS A 218 13.83 7.06 9.31
C LYS A 218 13.95 6.92 7.80
N ARG A 219 14.52 7.93 7.12
CA ARG A 219 14.77 7.89 5.68
C ARG A 219 15.79 6.80 5.32
N GLU A 220 16.90 6.72 6.05
CA GLU A 220 17.89 5.65 5.92
C GLU A 220 17.28 4.26 6.20
N GLU A 221 16.44 4.12 7.24
CA GLU A 221 15.71 2.88 7.54
C GLU A 221 14.79 2.45 6.39
N LEU A 222 14.05 3.40 5.81
CA LEU A 222 13.15 3.14 4.68
C LEU A 222 13.92 2.73 3.41
N TYR A 223 15.04 3.37 3.09
CA TYR A 223 15.90 2.97 1.95
C TYR A 223 16.52 1.59 2.15
N ALA A 224 17.09 1.32 3.33
CA ALA A 224 17.65 0.01 3.64
C ALA A 224 16.59 -1.10 3.54
N ARG A 225 15.35 -0.78 3.94
CA ARG A 225 14.20 -1.67 3.77
C ARG A 225 13.80 -1.84 2.29
N ALA A 226 13.79 -0.76 1.50
CA ALA A 226 13.47 -0.82 0.08
C ALA A 226 14.46 -1.72 -0.68
N GLN A 227 15.76 -1.56 -0.41
CA GLN A 227 16.82 -2.39 -0.99
C GLN A 227 16.66 -3.89 -0.61
N ALA A 228 16.29 -4.17 0.65
CA ALA A 228 16.04 -5.54 1.10
C ALA A 228 14.81 -6.21 0.47
N GLU A 229 13.80 -5.43 0.05
CA GLU A 229 12.60 -5.93 -0.63
C GLU A 229 12.78 -6.00 -2.16
N GLY A 230 13.50 -5.05 -2.77
CA GLY A 230 13.69 -4.95 -4.22
C GLY A 230 14.87 -5.76 -4.79
N GLY A 231 15.85 -6.12 -3.98
CA GLY A 231 17.02 -6.88 -4.43
C GLY A 231 17.99 -6.04 -5.28
N GLU A 232 18.70 -6.70 -6.20
CA GLU A 232 19.79 -6.12 -7.00
C GLU A 232 19.29 -5.13 -8.07
N ASP A 233 17.99 -5.12 -8.40
CA ASP A 233 17.38 -4.17 -9.34
C ASP A 233 17.08 -2.78 -8.71
N VAL A 234 17.14 -2.66 -7.38
CA VAL A 234 16.98 -1.39 -6.65
C VAL A 234 18.37 -0.84 -6.30
N ASP A 235 19.12 -0.48 -7.35
CA ASP A 235 20.43 0.16 -7.25
C ASP A 235 20.25 1.65 -6.90
N LEU A 236 19.95 1.89 -5.61
CA LEU A 236 19.98 3.23 -5.04
C LEU A 236 21.43 3.69 -5.03
N GLU A 237 21.78 4.61 -5.94
CA GLU A 237 23.05 5.34 -5.99
C GLU A 237 23.17 6.25 -4.74
N LEU A 238 23.38 5.61 -3.58
CA LEU A 238 23.69 6.25 -2.31
C LEU A 238 25.11 6.80 -2.38
N ASP A 239 25.21 8.01 -2.92
CA ASP A 239 26.44 8.78 -3.01
C ASP A 239 27.10 8.81 -1.62
N PRO A 240 28.29 8.18 -1.43
CA PRO A 240 28.88 8.02 -0.11
C PRO A 240 29.15 9.40 0.50
N PRO A 241 28.96 9.57 1.82
CA PRO A 241 29.03 10.89 2.45
C PRO A 241 30.39 11.53 2.14
N GLN A 242 30.36 12.59 1.32
CA GLN A 242 31.51 13.38 0.93
C GLN A 242 32.02 14.10 2.19
N ILE A 243 32.88 13.42 2.96
CA ILE A 243 33.65 14.03 4.05
C ILE A 243 34.60 15.03 3.41
N HIS A 244 34.12 16.25 3.21
CA HIS A 244 34.95 17.41 2.91
C HIS A 244 35.88 17.67 4.09
N THR A 245 37.00 16.96 4.13
CA THR A 245 38.18 17.42 4.85
C THR A 245 38.65 18.69 4.14
N PRO A 246 38.71 19.86 4.82
CA PRO A 246 39.27 21.04 4.21
C PRO A 246 40.78 20.83 4.05
N THR A 247 41.22 20.50 2.83
CA THR A 247 42.63 20.51 2.46
C THR A 247 43.17 21.93 2.61
N PHE A 248 43.74 22.22 3.78
CA PHE A 248 44.55 23.42 3.98
C PHE A 248 45.84 23.26 3.16
N GLU A 249 45.82 23.75 1.92
CA GLU A 249 47.06 24.00 1.17
C GLU A 249 47.87 25.06 1.90
N ILE A 250 48.83 24.61 2.70
CA ILE A 250 49.87 25.49 3.26
C ILE A 250 50.80 25.83 2.10
N VAL A 251 50.51 26.93 1.41
CA VAL A 251 51.43 27.57 0.47
C VAL A 251 52.63 28.07 1.26
N MET A 252 53.71 27.29 1.27
CA MET A 252 55.01 27.76 1.75
C MET A 252 55.76 28.42 0.60
N ASP A 253 55.70 29.75 0.54
CA ASP A 253 56.57 30.55 -0.32
C ASP A 253 58.05 30.26 -0.01
N GLU A 254 58.85 30.00 -1.05
CA GLU A 254 60.29 29.77 -0.95
C GLU A 254 61.04 31.07 -0.60
N VAL A 255 61.07 31.43 0.68
CA VAL A 255 61.92 32.52 1.19
C VAL A 255 63.37 32.01 1.35
N ASN A 256 64.14 32.18 0.28
CA ASN A 256 65.56 31.85 0.21
C ASN A 256 66.41 32.75 1.14
N VAL A 257 66.75 32.27 2.35
CA VAL A 257 67.74 32.90 3.22
C VAL A 257 68.84 31.91 3.63
N ASN A 258 69.98 32.07 2.97
CA ASN A 258 71.25 31.46 3.32
C ASN A 258 71.81 32.06 4.63
N MET A 259 71.99 31.27 5.70
CA MET A 259 73.10 31.45 6.66
C MET A 259 73.29 30.29 7.68
N ASN A 260 74.35 29.52 7.45
CA ASN A 260 75.43 29.18 8.40
C ASN A 260 75.16 28.69 9.87
N LEU A 261 75.73 27.52 10.18
CA LEU A 261 76.22 27.06 11.50
C LEU A 261 75.23 26.88 12.69
N LYS A 262 74.84 25.62 12.97
CA LYS A 262 75.31 24.81 14.14
C LYS A 262 74.47 23.54 14.37
N THR A 263 75.12 22.38 14.45
CA THR A 263 74.64 21.23 15.23
C THR A 263 74.84 21.52 16.72
N PRO A 264 74.04 20.94 17.65
CA PRO A 264 74.41 19.62 18.18
C PRO A 264 73.27 18.70 18.71
N THR A 265 73.66 17.44 18.98
CA THR A 265 73.14 16.52 20.03
C THR A 265 71.67 16.06 20.05
N SER A 266 71.46 14.85 19.50
CA SER A 266 70.99 13.63 20.20
C SER A 266 70.26 13.74 21.56
N PHE A 267 69.18 12.97 21.73
CA PHE A 267 69.23 11.79 22.63
C PHE A 267 68.17 10.71 22.30
N THR A 268 68.39 9.50 22.82
CA THR A 268 67.66 8.24 22.57
C THR A 268 66.69 7.86 23.70
N PHE A 269 65.86 6.83 23.44
CA PHE A 269 65.27 5.76 24.29
C PHE A 269 63.74 5.61 24.19
N ALA A 270 63.10 4.47 24.48
CA ALA A 270 63.29 3.10 23.98
C ALA A 270 62.02 2.25 24.29
N THR A 271 61.92 1.08 23.65
CA THR A 271 61.25 -0.17 24.09
C THR A 271 60.42 -0.20 25.39
N GLY A 272 59.19 -0.72 25.28
CA GLY A 272 58.43 -1.25 26.41
C GLY A 272 57.36 -2.24 25.94
N GLY A 273 57.68 -3.54 25.96
CA GLY A 273 56.74 -4.61 25.61
C GLY A 273 56.66 -5.67 26.71
N VAL A 274 55.42 -6.02 27.09
CA VAL A 274 55.01 -7.18 27.91
C VAL A 274 53.54 -7.47 27.51
N GLY A 275 53.04 -8.70 27.31
CA GLY A 275 53.71 -10.00 27.32
C GLY A 275 52.97 -11.07 28.12
N ILE A 276 52.03 -11.79 27.49
CA ILE A 276 51.53 -13.15 27.87
C ILE A 276 50.61 -13.08 29.15
N VAL A 277 49.56 -13.88 29.38
CA VAL A 277 49.36 -15.34 29.33
C VAL A 277 47.91 -15.78 29.01
N MET A 278 47.77 -17.01 28.53
CA MET A 278 46.53 -17.79 28.31
C MET A 278 46.03 -18.48 29.62
N ASP A 279 44.98 -19.31 29.45
CA ASP A 279 44.56 -20.48 30.25
C ASP A 279 43.73 -20.27 31.54
N ASP A 280 42.71 -21.07 31.91
CA ASP A 280 41.84 -22.02 31.15
C ASP A 280 40.55 -22.41 31.96
N ALA A 281 39.55 -22.99 31.28
CA ALA A 281 38.57 -24.00 31.74
C ALA A 281 37.40 -23.72 32.73
N SER A 282 36.31 -24.46 32.45
CA SER A 282 35.28 -25.02 33.38
C SER A 282 34.29 -24.06 34.07
N MET A 283 33.03 -24.43 34.38
CA MET A 283 32.19 -25.64 34.18
C MET A 283 30.71 -25.13 34.22
N ARG A 284 29.79 -25.51 33.32
CA ARG A 284 28.95 -26.73 33.29
C ARG A 284 28.09 -26.94 34.57
N MET A 285 26.75 -26.97 34.41
CA MET A 285 25.84 -28.09 34.79
C MET A 285 24.35 -27.72 34.63
N ASP A 286 23.52 -28.76 34.52
CA ASP A 286 22.09 -28.77 34.15
C ASP A 286 21.10 -28.71 35.36
N GLU A 287 19.80 -28.93 35.04
CA GLU A 287 18.66 -29.32 35.91
C GLU A 287 18.08 -28.23 36.85
N SER A 288 16.83 -27.80 36.65
CA SER A 288 15.60 -28.63 36.73
C SER A 288 14.42 -28.06 35.95
#